data_AF-A0A537ZU59-F1
#
_entry.id   AF-A0A537ZU59-F1
#
_cell.length_a   1.000
_cell.length_b   1.000
_cell.length_c   1.000
_cell.angle_alpha   90.00
_cell.angle_beta   90.00
_cell.angle_gamma   90.00
#
_symmetry.space_group_name_H-M   'P 1'
#
loop_
_entity.id
_entity.type
_entity.pdbx_description
1 polymer ?
#
loop_
_entity_poly.entity_id
_entity_poly.type
_entity_poly.pdbx_seq_one_letter_code
_entity_poly.pdbx_strand_id
1 'polypeptide(L)'
;MNVVEVRHPLVQHKLSYLRDKNTPTVHFRKLVNEVTLLLTYEATKEMPTEDVDVETPLEAGRFPRISGKKVAVCPILRAGIGMLDGVLSLISSARVGFIGMY
;
A
#
# COMPACT_ATOMS: atom_id res chain seq x y z
N MET A 1 3.26 21.63 6.84
CA MET A 1 2.85 20.21 6.73
C MET A 1 2.90 19.86 5.26
N ASN A 2 3.67 18.85 4.86
CA ASN A 2 3.73 18.44 3.45
C ASN A 2 2.51 17.55 3.14
N VAL A 3 1.83 17.80 2.01
CA VAL A 3 0.66 17.04 1.57
C VAL A 3 0.91 16.55 0.16
N VAL A 4 0.86 15.24 -0.03
CA VAL A 4 1.01 14.61 -1.35
C VAL A 4 -0.37 14.19 -1.84
N GLU A 5 -0.84 14.82 -2.90
CA GLU A 5 -2.13 14.51 -3.51
C GLU A 5 -1.95 13.50 -4.65
N VAL A 6 -2.56 12.31 -4.52
CA VAL A 6 -2.51 11.27 -5.55
C VAL A 6 -3.62 11.51 -6.60
N ARG A 7 -3.24 12.11 -7.73
CA ARG A 7 -4.16 12.51 -8.83
C ARG A 7 -4.35 11.46 -9.93
N HIS A 8 -3.91 10.22 -9.72
CA HIS A 8 -4.02 9.18 -10.74
C HIS A 8 -5.50 8.94 -11.14
N PRO A 9 -5.85 8.89 -12.44
CA PRO A 9 -7.25 8.76 -12.89
C PRO A 9 -7.98 7.55 -12.30
N LEU A 10 -7.31 6.40 -12.15
CA LEU A 10 -7.90 5.22 -11.49
C LEU A 10 -8.25 5.46 -10.02
N VAL A 11 -7.45 6.24 -9.29
CA VAL A 11 -7.75 6.58 -7.89
C VAL A 11 -8.98 7.49 -7.85
N GLN A 12 -9.03 8.51 -8.70
CA GLN A 12 -10.17 9.44 -8.77
C GLN A 12 -11.48 8.73 -9.18
N HIS A 13 -11.39 7.81 -10.14
CA HIS A 13 -12.51 6.98 -10.57
C HIS A 13 -13.04 6.09 -9.43
N LYS A 14 -12.16 5.34 -8.73
CA LYS A 14 -12.55 4.50 -7.59
C LYS A 14 -13.07 5.32 -6.41
N LEU A 15 -12.48 6.49 -6.17
CA LEU A 15 -12.91 7.42 -5.14
C LEU A 15 -14.33 7.94 -5.39
N SER A 16 -14.72 8.10 -6.65
CA SER A 16 -16.09 8.49 -7.02
C SER A 16 -17.10 7.42 -6.59
N TYR A 17 -16.81 6.13 -6.83
CA TYR A 17 -17.65 5.04 -6.34
C TYR A 17 -17.65 4.91 -4.82
N LEU A 18 -16.52 5.14 -4.14
CA LEU A 18 -16.47 5.15 -2.68
C LEU A 18 -17.35 6.26 -2.07
N ARG A 19 -17.56 7.36 -2.80
CA ARG A 19 -18.40 8.49 -2.37
C ARG A 19 -19.88 8.31 -2.70
N ASP A 20 -20.22 7.42 -3.64
CA ASP A 20 -21.61 7.17 -4.02
C ASP A 20 -22.34 6.39 -2.91
N LYS A 21 -23.42 6.97 -2.39
CA LYS A 21 -24.28 6.38 -1.35
C LYS A 21 -24.96 5.09 -1.80
N ASN A 22 -25.08 4.86 -3.11
CA ASN A 22 -25.71 3.67 -3.68
C ASN A 22 -24.72 2.49 -3.81
N THR A 23 -23.42 2.70 -3.58
CA THR A 23 -22.41 1.64 -3.67
C THR A 23 -22.63 0.58 -2.59
N PRO A 24 -22.86 -0.69 -2.96
CA PRO A 24 -23.07 -1.75 -1.99
C PRO A 24 -21.84 -2.00 -1.11
N THR A 25 -22.05 -2.40 0.13
CA THR A 25 -20.98 -2.61 1.14
C THR A 25 -19.89 -3.59 0.69
N VAL A 26 -20.23 -4.60 -0.13
CA VAL A 26 -19.26 -5.54 -0.70
C VAL A 26 -18.31 -4.82 -1.68
N HIS A 27 -18.85 -3.99 -2.56
CA HIS A 27 -18.06 -3.21 -3.50
C HIS A 27 -17.25 -2.14 -2.81
N PHE A 28 -17.81 -1.46 -1.81
CA PHE A 28 -17.09 -0.47 -1.01
C PHE A 28 -15.82 -1.05 -0.40
N ARG A 29 -15.92 -2.22 0.27
CA ARG A 29 -14.75 -2.89 0.87
C ARG A 29 -13.68 -3.23 -0.17
N LYS A 30 -14.08 -3.75 -1.34
CA LYS A 30 -13.16 -4.05 -2.44
C LYS A 30 -12.45 -2.79 -2.94
N LEU A 31 -13.19 -1.71 -3.15
CA LEU A 31 -12.66 -0.43 -3.63
C LEU A 31 -11.69 0.21 -2.62
N VAL A 32 -11.97 0.12 -1.31
CA VAL A 32 -11.03 0.60 -0.27
C VAL A 32 -9.70 -0.14 -0.37
N ASN A 33 -9.73 -1.46 -0.52
CA ASN A 33 -8.50 -2.25 -0.67
C ASN A 33 -7.73 -1.84 -1.94
N GLU A 34 -8.42 -1.76 -3.09
CA GLU A 34 -7.80 -1.36 -4.36
C GLU A 34 -7.20 0.06 -4.32
N VAL A 35 -7.89 1.03 -3.72
CA VAL A 35 -7.36 2.38 -3.54
C VAL A 35 -6.16 2.36 -2.61
N THR A 36 -6.20 1.57 -1.52
CA THR A 36 -5.07 1.45 -0.59
C THR A 36 -3.83 0.90 -1.28
N LEU A 37 -3.98 -0.08 -2.17
CA LEU A 37 -2.87 -0.62 -2.96
C LEU A 37 -2.20 0.48 -3.80
N LEU A 38 -3.01 1.29 -4.50
CA LEU A 38 -2.50 2.41 -5.31
C LEU A 38 -1.81 3.48 -4.46
N LEU A 39 -2.37 3.81 -3.30
CA LEU A 39 -1.76 4.76 -2.36
C LEU A 39 -0.45 4.24 -1.78
N THR A 40 -0.40 2.95 -1.45
CA THR A 40 0.80 2.31 -0.91
C THR A 40 1.91 2.33 -1.96
N TYR A 41 1.60 1.98 -3.21
CA TYR A 41 2.57 2.05 -4.31
C TYR A 41 3.21 3.44 -4.43
N GLU A 42 2.39 4.50 -4.45
CA GLU A 42 2.90 5.88 -4.52
C GLU A 42 3.69 6.27 -3.27
N ALA A 43 3.24 5.84 -2.07
CA ALA A 43 3.93 6.12 -0.81
C ALA A 43 5.31 5.43 -0.71
N THR A 44 5.51 4.31 -1.40
CA THR A 44 6.77 3.56 -1.41
C THR A 44 7.78 4.00 -2.46
N LYS A 45 7.45 5.00 -3.27
CA LYS A 45 8.25 5.43 -4.44
C LYS A 45 9.69 5.82 -4.12
N GLU A 46 9.92 6.38 -2.93
CA GLU A 46 11.23 6.86 -2.48
C GLU A 46 11.93 5.88 -1.53
N MET A 47 11.49 4.61 -1.48
CA MET A 47 12.16 3.61 -0.67
C MET A 47 13.61 3.39 -1.13
N PRO A 48 14.58 3.37 -0.21
CA PRO A 48 15.97 3.15 -0.57
C PRO A 48 16.17 1.72 -1.08
N THR A 49 17.13 1.56 -1.99
CA THR A 49 17.53 0.26 -2.54
C THR A 49 19.01 0.03 -2.32
N GLU A 50 19.41 -1.23 -2.24
CA GLU A 50 20.81 -1.67 -2.24
C GLU A 50 21.02 -2.72 -3.32
N ASP A 51 22.22 -2.73 -3.92
CA ASP A 51 22.60 -3.74 -4.89
C ASP A 51 22.95 -5.03 -4.19
N VAL A 52 22.34 -6.13 -4.64
CA VAL A 52 22.59 -7.47 -4.11
C VAL A 52 23.07 -8.34 -5.26
N ASP A 53 24.13 -9.13 -5.01
CA ASP A 53 24.60 -10.11 -5.98
C ASP A 53 23.56 -11.24 -6.10
N VAL A 54 23.08 -11.48 -7.33
CA VAL A 54 22.07 -12.51 -7.64
C VAL A 54 22.57 -13.35 -8.81
N GLU A 55 22.49 -14.67 -8.66
CA GLU A 55 22.71 -15.62 -9.73
C GLU A 55 21.40 -15.82 -10.50
N THR A 56 21.38 -15.42 -11.77
CA THR A 56 20.26 -15.68 -12.67
C THR A 56 20.54 -16.96 -13.47
N PRO A 57 19.52 -17.55 -14.13
CA PRO A 57 19.75 -18.71 -15.01
C PRO A 57 20.73 -18.46 -16.17
N LEU A 58 21.06 -17.20 -16.48
CA LEU A 58 21.97 -16.82 -17.56
C LEU A 58 23.36 -16.41 -17.03
N GLU A 59 23.41 -15.56 -16.01
CA GLU A 59 24.67 -15.06 -15.42
C GLU A 59 24.48 -14.48 -14.01
N ALA A 60 25.59 -14.30 -13.29
CA ALA A 60 25.62 -13.57 -12.03
C ALA A 60 25.65 -12.05 -12.29
N GLY A 61 24.83 -11.30 -11.55
CA GLY A 61 24.75 -9.84 -11.68
C GLY A 61 24.31 -9.15 -10.40
N ARG A 62 24.40 -7.82 -10.39
CA ARG A 62 23.93 -6.97 -9.29
C ARG A 62 22.56 -6.39 -9.61
N PHE A 63 21.62 -6.59 -8.70
CA PHE A 63 20.25 -6.12 -8.87
C PHE A 63 19.76 -5.39 -7.62
N PRO A 64 18.94 -4.33 -7.78
CA PRO A 64 18.43 -3.57 -6.66
C PRO A 64 17.40 -4.39 -5.88
N ARG A 65 17.54 -4.39 -4.55
CA ARG A 65 16.49 -4.81 -3.61
C ARG A 65 16.19 -3.67 -2.64
N ILE A 66 14.97 -3.61 -2.14
CA ILE A 66 14.57 -2.62 -1.12
C ILE A 66 15.47 -2.82 0.11
N SER A 67 16.16 -1.76 0.52
CA SER A 67 17.06 -1.77 1.65
C SER A 67 16.37 -1.25 2.92
N GLY A 68 16.94 -1.56 4.08
CA GLY A 68 16.49 -1.03 5.37
C GLY A 68 15.61 -2.00 6.19
N LYS A 69 14.99 -1.45 7.25
CA LYS A 69 14.22 -2.22 8.24
C LYS A 69 12.81 -2.51 7.74
N LYS A 70 12.22 -3.60 8.26
CA LYS A 70 10.82 -3.97 8.00
C LYS A 70 9.89 -2.80 8.29
N VAL A 71 9.03 -2.47 7.32
CA VAL A 71 7.97 -1.48 7.44
C VAL A 71 7.01 -1.89 8.55
N ALA A 72 6.49 -0.92 9.30
CA ALA A 72 5.40 -1.14 10.25
C ALA A 72 4.11 -0.51 9.69
N VAL A 73 3.02 -1.28 9.70
CA VAL A 73 1.70 -0.84 9.27
C VAL A 73 0.81 -0.79 10.51
N CYS A 74 0.28 0.40 10.80
CA CYS A 74 -0.51 0.65 11.99
C CYS A 74 -1.93 1.13 11.66
N PRO A 75 -2.90 0.23 11.36
CA PRO A 75 -4.29 0.63 11.18
C PRO A 75 -4.88 1.24 12.45
N ILE A 76 -5.57 2.38 12.28
CA ILE A 76 -6.37 3.00 13.34
C ILE A 76 -7.75 2.34 13.36
N LEU A 77 -8.11 1.79 14.51
CA LEU A 77 -9.36 1.06 14.68
C LEU A 77 -10.57 2.00 14.69
N ARG A 78 -11.71 1.63 14.10
CA ARG A 78 -12.02 0.33 13.45
C ARG A 78 -11.86 0.34 11.93
N ALA A 79 -12.10 1.48 11.29
CA ALA A 79 -12.19 1.58 9.83
C ALA A 79 -10.86 1.27 9.11
N GLY A 80 -9.71 1.53 9.76
CA GLY A 80 -8.39 1.29 9.19
C GLY A 80 -8.10 -0.18 8.87
N ILE A 81 -8.83 -1.14 9.46
CA ILE A 81 -8.67 -2.57 9.16
C ILE A 81 -8.95 -2.84 7.68
N GLY A 82 -9.92 -2.16 7.06
CA GLY A 82 -10.28 -2.39 5.65
C GLY A 82 -9.16 -2.05 4.65
N MET A 83 -8.13 -1.35 5.09
CA MET A 83 -6.97 -0.96 4.29
C MET A 83 -5.79 -1.94 4.47
N LEU A 84 -5.74 -2.68 5.58
CA LEU A 84 -4.58 -3.48 5.96
C LEU A 84 -4.17 -4.48 4.89
N ASP A 85 -5.14 -5.23 4.35
CA ASP A 85 -4.91 -6.26 3.33
C ASP A 85 -4.32 -5.66 2.05
N GLY A 86 -4.73 -4.43 1.68
CA GLY A 86 -4.20 -3.72 0.52
C GLY A 86 -2.70 -3.44 0.66
N VAL A 87 -2.27 -3.00 1.85
CA VAL A 87 -0.86 -2.73 2.15
C VAL A 87 -0.04 -4.03 2.18
N LEU A 88 -0.54 -5.05 2.89
CA LEU A 88 0.17 -6.32 3.05
C LEU A 88 0.32 -7.11 1.74
N SER A 89 -0.57 -6.88 0.77
CA SER A 89 -0.43 -7.46 -0.57
C SER A 89 0.81 -6.96 -1.33
N LEU A 90 1.28 -5.74 -1.05
CA LEU A 90 2.48 -5.16 -1.66
C LEU A 90 3.72 -5.37 -0.78
N ILE A 91 3.58 -5.24 0.53
CA ILE A 91 4.69 -5.36 1.49
C ILE A 91 4.36 -6.47 2.49
N SER A 92 4.49 -7.72 2.03
CA SER A 92 4.15 -8.91 2.82
C SER A 92 5.02 -9.09 4.07
N SER A 93 6.22 -8.51 4.08
CA SER A 93 7.17 -8.58 5.20
C SER A 93 6.91 -7.54 6.29
N ALA A 94 5.91 -6.66 6.12
CA ALA A 94 5.61 -5.60 7.06
C ALA A 94 5.10 -6.15 8.40
N ARG A 95 5.46 -5.49 9.50
CA ARG A 95 4.93 -5.78 10.83
C ARG A 95 3.62 -5.03 11.03
N VAL A 96 2.65 -5.64 11.69
CA VAL A 96 1.34 -5.03 11.95
C VAL A 96 1.23 -4.66 13.43
N GLY A 97 0.82 -3.43 13.71
CA GLY A 97 0.45 -2.96 15.06
C GLY A 97 -0.93 -2.33 15.03
N PHE A 98 -1.73 -2.47 16.09
CA PHE A 98 -3.09 -1.91 16.11
C PHE A 98 -3.18 -0.75 17.09
N ILE A 99 -3.83 0.34 16.66
CA ILE A 99 -4.04 1.53 17.49
C ILE A 99 -5.54 1.73 17.68
N GLY A 100 -5.99 1.73 18.93
CA GLY A 100 -7.35 2.10 19.33
C GLY A 100 -7.35 3.47 20.00
N MET A 101 -8.39 4.26 19.72
CA MET A 101 -8.65 5.55 20.36
C MET A 101 -10.06 5.54 20.96
N TYR A 102 -10.25 6.27 22.06
CA TYR A 102 -11.53 6.42 22.76
C TYR A 102 -12.01 7.86 22.65
#